data_AF-A0A0A9ZE85-F1
#
_entry.id   AF-A0A0A9ZE85-F1
#
_cell.length_a   1.000
_cell.length_b   1.000
_cell.length_c   1.000
_cell.angle_alpha   90.00
_cell.angle_beta   90.00
_cell.angle_gamma   90.00
#
_symmetry.space_group_name_H-M   'P 1'
#
loop_
_entity.id
_entity.type
_entity.pdbx_description
1 polymer ?
#
loop_
_entity_poly.entity_id
_entity_poly.type
_entity_poly.pdbx_seq_one_letter_code
_entity_poly.pdbx_strand_id
1 'polypeptide(L)'
;MIGSILIQRKKYKPVDFIAAFFMCAGLSYFTLADSQISPNFSLVGVAMISCALLCDAAIGNVQEKSMKTYSASNIEVVLYSYSIGFLYLFVVMLFTGDFWSGLVFCADKPVIYGYAFLFSLSGYLGVNVVLTLVRTCGALAAVTVTTCRKAVSIIISFIFFSKPFTIQYLWAGLLVVLGIYLNLVSKNQTLSKKFSYWMERLWKPLGVRFYQYKRIRTIETTV
;
A
#
# COMPACT_ATOMS: atom_id res chain seq x y z
N MET A 1 5.01 6.78 -4.07
CA MET A 1 5.07 7.75 -5.20
C MET A 1 6.49 8.14 -5.55
N ILE A 2 7.34 8.54 -4.59
CA ILE A 2 8.73 8.92 -4.90
C ILE A 2 9.52 7.73 -5.48
N GLY A 3 9.42 6.54 -4.86
CA GLY A 3 10.08 5.33 -5.37
C GLY A 3 9.69 4.93 -6.79
N SER A 4 8.43 5.13 -7.18
CA SER A 4 7.97 4.86 -8.55
C SER A 4 8.43 5.91 -9.56
N ILE A 5 8.65 7.16 -9.14
CA ILE A 5 9.29 8.21 -9.98
C ILE A 5 10.77 7.91 -10.16
N LEU A 6 11.47 7.58 -9.07
CA LEU A 6 12.93 7.36 -9.09
C LEU A 6 13.31 6.06 -9.83
N ILE A 7 12.57 4.98 -9.61
CA ILE A 7 12.91 3.64 -10.13
C ILE A 7 12.32 3.40 -11.53
N GLN A 8 11.11 3.91 -11.81
CA GLN A 8 10.39 3.65 -13.08
C GLN A 8 10.18 4.90 -13.95
N ARG A 9 10.61 6.10 -13.52
CA ARG A 9 10.42 7.37 -14.24
C ARG A 9 8.98 7.67 -14.68
N LYS A 10 7.98 7.18 -13.93
CA LYS A 10 6.58 7.48 -14.22
C LYS A 10 6.24 8.93 -13.88
N LYS A 11 5.53 9.62 -14.77
CA LYS A 11 4.99 10.96 -14.54
C LYS A 11 3.63 10.85 -13.83
N TYR A 12 3.47 11.61 -12.74
CA TYR A 12 2.24 11.68 -11.95
C TYR A 12 1.50 12.98 -12.19
N LYS A 13 0.17 12.95 -12.10
CA LYS A 13 -0.64 14.17 -12.19
C LYS A 13 -0.59 14.91 -10.85
N PRO A 14 -0.71 16.25 -10.83
CA PRO A 14 -0.80 17.00 -9.58
C PRO A 14 -1.95 16.54 -8.67
N VAL A 15 -3.03 16.02 -9.24
CA VAL A 15 -4.16 15.44 -8.49
C VAL A 15 -3.74 14.19 -7.68
N ASP A 16 -2.77 13.41 -8.15
CA ASP A 16 -2.26 12.25 -7.41
C ASP A 16 -1.54 12.67 -6.12
N PHE A 17 -0.83 13.81 -6.17
CA PHE A 17 -0.16 14.37 -4.99
C PHE A 17 -1.16 14.92 -3.98
N ILE A 18 -2.21 15.61 -4.44
CA ILE A 18 -3.29 16.10 -3.58
C ILE A 18 -4.03 14.93 -2.92
N ALA A 19 -4.33 13.87 -3.68
CA ALA A 19 -4.96 12.67 -3.16
C ALA A 19 -4.09 11.99 -2.08
N ALA A 20 -2.78 11.87 -2.34
CA ALA A 20 -1.83 11.31 -1.37
C ALA A 20 -1.72 12.16 -0.10
N PHE A 21 -1.75 13.50 -0.23
CA PHE A 21 -1.75 14.42 0.89
C PHE A 21 -2.99 14.24 1.78
N PHE A 22 -4.19 14.22 1.20
CA PHE A 22 -5.43 13.97 1.93
C PHE A 22 -5.41 12.60 2.62
N MET A 23 -4.91 11.58 1.93
CA MET A 23 -4.79 10.24 2.53
C MET A 23 -3.83 10.21 3.73
N CYS A 24 -2.68 10.90 3.64
CA CYS A 24 -1.74 11.01 4.76
C CYS A 24 -2.32 11.82 5.91
N ALA A 25 -2.96 12.96 5.63
CA ALA A 25 -3.60 13.80 6.64
C ALA A 25 -4.70 13.04 7.40
N GLY A 26 -5.51 12.26 6.68
CA GLY A 26 -6.56 11.44 7.28
C GLY A 26 -6.02 10.35 8.19
N LEU A 27 -4.95 9.65 7.78
CA LEU A 27 -4.29 8.64 8.60
C LEU A 27 -3.58 9.24 9.82
N SER A 28 -2.96 10.43 9.70
CA SER A 28 -2.37 11.13 10.82
C SER A 28 -3.43 11.55 11.84
N TYR A 29 -4.57 12.07 11.39
CA TYR A 29 -5.68 12.44 12.27
C TYR A 29 -6.31 11.20 12.92
N PHE A 30 -6.41 10.10 12.18
CA PHE A 30 -6.84 8.81 12.70
C PHE A 30 -5.93 8.28 13.81
N THR A 31 -4.61 8.36 13.59
CA THR A 31 -3.59 7.95 14.56
C THR A 31 -3.61 8.85 15.80
N LEU A 32 -3.85 10.15 15.62
CA LEU A 32 -4.00 11.09 16.73
C LEU A 32 -5.24 10.77 17.58
N ALA A 33 -6.38 10.43 16.95
CA ALA A 33 -7.56 9.98 17.68
C ALA A 33 -7.30 8.68 18.46
N ASP A 34 -6.57 7.73 17.84
CA ASP A 34 -6.19 6.47 18.50
C ASP A 34 -5.20 6.69 19.66
N SER A 35 -4.29 7.66 19.51
CA SER A 35 -3.31 8.03 20.54
C SER A 35 -3.95 8.51 21.85
N GLN A 36 -5.10 9.19 21.75
CA GLN A 36 -5.83 9.71 22.90
C GLN A 36 -6.56 8.59 23.67
N ILE A 37 -6.85 7.48 23.02
CA ILE A 37 -7.63 6.37 23.58
C ILE A 37 -6.73 5.24 24.10
N SER A 38 -5.52 5.07 23.56
CA SER A 38 -4.56 4.06 24.02
C SER A 38 -3.11 4.56 23.85
N PRO A 39 -2.58 5.33 24.81
CA PRO A 39 -1.25 5.91 24.72
C PRO A 39 -0.18 4.85 25.00
N ASN A 40 0.34 4.20 23.96
CA ASN A 40 1.55 3.37 24.05
C ASN A 40 2.42 3.60 22.81
N PHE A 41 3.04 4.77 22.73
CA PHE A 41 3.95 5.14 21.63
C PHE A 41 5.39 4.83 22.02
N SER A 42 5.95 3.78 21.44
CA SER A 42 7.39 3.56 21.45
C SER A 42 8.01 4.18 20.21
N LEU A 43 8.93 5.13 20.39
CA LEU A 43 9.67 5.76 19.29
C LEU A 43 10.44 4.73 18.46
N VAL A 44 10.95 3.68 19.11
CA VAL A 44 11.64 2.55 18.45
C VAL A 44 10.68 1.81 17.53
N GLY A 45 9.45 1.53 17.98
CA GLY A 45 8.43 0.89 17.16
C GLY A 45 8.05 1.73 15.93
N VAL A 46 7.92 3.05 16.10
CA VAL A 46 7.64 3.98 14.99
C VAL A 46 8.78 3.99 13.98
N ALA A 47 10.03 4.01 14.44
CA ALA A 47 11.20 3.95 13.58
C ALA A 47 11.27 2.63 12.78
N MET A 48 11.02 1.49 13.44
CA MET A 48 10.98 0.17 12.79
C MET A 48 9.88 0.08 11.73
N ILE A 49 8.65 0.54 12.04
CA ILE A 49 7.54 0.53 11.07
C ILE A 49 7.84 1.45 9.89
N SER A 50 8.43 2.62 10.13
CA SER A 50 8.79 3.56 9.07
C SER A 50 9.85 2.98 8.13
N CYS A 51 10.87 2.31 8.67
CA CYS A 51 11.87 1.60 7.87
C CYS A 51 11.22 0.46 7.05
N ALA A 52 10.36 -0.35 7.69
CA ALA A 52 9.64 -1.43 7.01
C ALA A 52 8.78 -0.93 5.85
N LEU A 53 8.05 0.18 6.02
CA LEU A 53 7.23 0.77 4.96
C LEU A 53 8.06 1.32 3.79
N LEU A 54 9.26 1.84 4.06
CA LEU A 54 10.19 2.27 3.00
C LEU A 54 10.70 1.08 2.20
N CYS A 55 11.07 -0.01 2.88
CA CYS A 55 11.47 -1.27 2.23
C CYS A 55 10.32 -1.85 1.40
N ASP A 56 9.10 -1.93 1.93
CA ASP A 56 7.91 -2.39 1.21
C ASP A 56 7.66 -1.56 -0.07
N ALA A 57 7.81 -0.23 0.04
CA ALA A 57 7.66 0.67 -1.10
C ALA A 57 8.76 0.45 -2.15
N ALA A 58 9.99 0.16 -1.75
CA ALA A 58 11.08 -0.17 -2.68
C ALA A 58 10.84 -1.52 -3.36
N ILE A 59 10.52 -2.57 -2.59
CA ILE A 59 10.28 -3.93 -3.07
C ILE A 59 9.20 -3.95 -4.15
N GLY A 60 8.04 -3.33 -3.92
CA GLY A 60 6.96 -3.32 -4.91
C GLY A 60 7.34 -2.62 -6.23
N ASN A 61 8.17 -1.58 -6.17
CA ASN A 61 8.64 -0.88 -7.36
C ASN A 61 9.75 -1.64 -8.11
N VAL A 62 10.64 -2.30 -7.39
CA VAL A 62 11.69 -3.16 -7.95
C VAL A 62 11.06 -4.41 -8.58
N GLN A 63 10.07 -5.02 -7.93
CA GLN A 63 9.29 -6.13 -8.48
C GLN A 63 8.64 -5.75 -9.80
N GLU A 64 7.95 -4.60 -9.88
CA GLU A 64 7.36 -4.13 -11.14
C GLU A 64 8.43 -3.89 -12.22
N LYS A 65 9.58 -3.30 -11.87
CA LYS A 65 10.67 -3.07 -12.83
C LYS A 65 11.24 -4.40 -13.34
N SER A 66 11.49 -5.36 -12.46
CA SER A 66 12.00 -6.68 -12.83
C SER A 66 11.03 -7.42 -13.77
N MET A 67 9.73 -7.41 -13.43
CA MET A 67 8.69 -8.00 -14.27
C MET A 67 8.61 -7.35 -15.67
N LYS A 68 8.87 -6.05 -15.79
CA LYS A 68 8.82 -5.32 -17.06
C LYS A 68 10.09 -5.46 -17.90
N THR A 69 11.27 -5.42 -17.28
CA THR A 69 12.55 -5.47 -17.99
C THR A 69 12.87 -6.88 -18.49
N TYR A 70 12.53 -7.91 -17.72
CA TYR A 70 12.86 -9.30 -18.05
C TYR A 70 11.68 -10.12 -18.59
N SER A 71 10.48 -9.51 -18.71
CA SER A 71 9.23 -10.23 -19.01
C SER A 71 8.95 -11.44 -18.10
N ALA A 72 9.61 -11.48 -16.94
CA ALA A 72 9.63 -12.63 -16.05
C ALA A 72 8.22 -13.03 -15.63
N SER A 73 7.98 -14.34 -15.49
CA SER A 73 6.70 -14.85 -14.99
C SER A 73 6.51 -14.42 -13.53
N ASN A 74 5.26 -14.14 -13.12
CA ASN A 74 4.96 -13.83 -11.72
C ASN A 74 5.48 -14.93 -10.78
N ILE A 75 5.37 -16.19 -11.23
CA ILE A 75 5.82 -17.37 -10.49
C ILE A 75 7.34 -17.36 -10.30
N GLU A 76 8.09 -16.96 -11.32
CA GLU A 76 9.55 -16.93 -11.28
C GLU A 76 10.06 -15.86 -10.29
N VAL A 77 9.44 -14.67 -10.32
CA VAL A 77 9.76 -13.59 -9.37
C VAL A 77 9.44 -14.00 -7.93
N VAL A 78 8.31 -14.70 -7.70
CA VAL A 78 7.98 -15.25 -6.38
C VAL A 78 9.01 -16.28 -5.96
N LEU A 79 9.29 -17.27 -6.81
CA LEU A 79 10.16 -18.38 -6.48
C LEU A 79 11.54 -17.87 -6.07
N TYR A 80 12.19 -17.05 -6.90
CA TYR A 80 13.54 -16.54 -6.56
C TYR A 80 13.54 -15.65 -5.32
N SER A 81 12.58 -14.73 -5.18
CA SER A 81 12.55 -13.79 -4.05
C SER A 81 12.30 -14.52 -2.73
N TYR A 82 11.39 -15.50 -2.71
CA TYR A 82 11.02 -16.25 -1.52
C TYR A 82 12.04 -17.35 -1.19
N SER A 83 12.66 -17.99 -2.18
CA SER A 83 13.73 -18.96 -1.93
C SER A 83 14.97 -18.30 -1.33
N ILE A 84 15.39 -17.14 -1.84
CA ILE A 84 16.51 -16.38 -1.25
C ILE A 84 16.13 -15.88 0.15
N GLY A 85 14.92 -15.37 0.33
CA GLY A 85 14.40 -14.95 1.63
C GLY A 85 14.35 -16.10 2.65
N PHE A 86 13.95 -17.29 2.23
CA PHE A 86 13.95 -18.49 3.06
C PHE A 86 15.36 -18.85 3.52
N LEU A 87 16.34 -18.88 2.63
CA LEU A 87 17.73 -19.17 2.99
C LEU A 87 18.27 -18.14 3.99
N TYR A 88 17.98 -16.86 3.76
CA TYR A 88 18.39 -15.78 4.68
C TYR A 88 17.77 -15.95 6.07
N LEU A 89 16.45 -16.15 6.14
CA LEU A 89 15.74 -16.36 7.41
C LEU A 89 16.19 -17.63 8.12
N PHE A 90 16.45 -18.71 7.37
CA PHE A 90 16.93 -19.96 7.93
C PHE A 90 18.30 -19.79 8.59
N VAL A 91 19.25 -19.14 7.91
CA VAL A 91 20.58 -18.85 8.46
C VAL A 91 20.47 -17.98 9.72
N VAL A 92 19.65 -16.93 9.69
CA VAL A 92 19.44 -16.07 10.87
C VAL A 92 18.84 -16.85 12.04
N MET A 93 17.83 -17.68 11.83
CA MET A 93 17.22 -18.49 12.90
C MET A 93 18.19 -19.52 13.48
N LEU A 94 19.11 -20.07 12.67
CA LEU A 94 20.16 -20.95 13.17
C LEU A 94 21.14 -20.20 14.08
N PHE A 95 21.52 -18.97 13.73
CA PHE A 95 22.42 -18.15 14.55
C PHE A 95 21.76 -17.64 15.84
N THR A 96 20.47 -17.27 15.81
CA THR A 96 19.75 -16.84 17.02
C THR A 96 19.41 -18.02 17.94
N GLY A 97 19.40 -19.25 17.42
CA GLY A 97 19.08 -20.47 18.18
C GLY A 97 17.58 -20.75 18.32
N ASP A 98 16.72 -19.85 17.83
CA ASP A 98 15.26 -19.95 17.92
C ASP A 98 14.68 -21.11 17.10
N PHE A 99 15.42 -21.64 16.12
CA PHE A 99 14.97 -22.75 15.28
C PHE A 99 14.62 -23.99 16.11
N TRP A 100 15.50 -24.37 17.06
CA TRP A 100 15.28 -25.55 17.89
C TRP A 100 14.13 -25.34 18.89
N SER A 101 14.08 -24.17 19.52
CA SER A 101 12.98 -23.80 20.42
C SER A 101 11.62 -23.83 19.72
N GLY A 102 11.56 -23.33 18.48
CA GLY A 102 10.35 -23.37 17.66
C GLY A 102 9.91 -24.79 17.28
N LEU A 103 10.86 -25.68 16.96
CA LEU A 103 10.55 -27.08 16.66
C LEU A 103 9.97 -27.82 17.86
N VAL A 104 10.55 -27.62 19.04
CA VAL A 104 10.04 -28.24 20.28
C VAL A 104 8.63 -27.74 20.59
N PHE A 105 8.36 -26.45 20.43
CA PHE A 105 7.03 -25.86 20.64
C PHE A 105 5.98 -26.40 19.64
N CYS A 106 6.35 -26.56 18.38
CA CYS A 106 5.46 -27.13 17.37
C CYS A 106 5.25 -28.64 17.55
N ALA A 107 6.25 -29.36 18.07
CA ALA A 107 6.14 -30.79 18.39
C ALA A 107 5.20 -31.04 19.58
N ASP A 108 5.20 -30.14 20.58
CA ASP A 108 4.29 -30.20 21.74
C ASP A 108 2.81 -30.03 21.32
N LYS A 109 2.54 -29.24 20.27
CA LYS A 109 1.19 -28.97 19.77
C LYS A 109 1.11 -29.19 18.25
N PRO A 110 0.84 -30.42 17.78
CA PRO A 110 0.85 -30.74 16.36
C PRO A 110 -0.21 -29.98 15.54
N VAL A 111 -1.26 -29.47 16.18
CA VAL A 111 -2.29 -28.62 15.54
C VAL A 111 -1.68 -27.33 14.95
N ILE A 112 -0.59 -26.84 15.53
CA ILE A 112 0.10 -25.63 15.07
C ILE A 112 0.64 -25.80 13.65
N TYR A 113 1.10 -26.99 13.27
CA TYR A 113 1.52 -27.27 11.89
C TYR A 113 0.37 -27.08 10.89
N GLY A 114 -0.86 -27.46 11.26
CA GLY A 114 -2.05 -27.23 10.45
C GLY A 114 -2.34 -25.73 10.25
N TYR A 115 -2.29 -24.95 11.34
CA TYR A 115 -2.48 -23.49 11.24
C TYR A 115 -1.35 -22.81 10.46
N ALA A 116 -0.11 -23.22 10.66
CA ALA A 116 1.04 -22.71 9.91
C ALA A 116 0.93 -23.04 8.42
N PHE A 117 0.46 -24.23 8.07
CA PHE A 117 0.21 -24.63 6.68
C PHE A 117 -0.90 -23.79 6.04
N LEU A 118 -2.06 -23.65 6.70
CA LEU A 118 -3.17 -22.83 6.18
C LEU A 118 -2.77 -21.35 6.05
N PHE A 119 -2.02 -20.83 7.00
CA PHE A 119 -1.49 -19.47 6.95
C PHE A 119 -0.53 -19.27 5.78
N SER A 120 0.38 -20.22 5.56
CA SER A 120 1.34 -20.19 4.44
C SER A 120 0.65 -20.32 3.09
N LEU A 121 -0.35 -21.19 2.96
CA LEU A 121 -1.14 -21.37 1.74
C LEU A 121 -1.91 -20.10 1.39
N SER A 122 -2.61 -19.52 2.37
CA SER A 122 -3.32 -18.25 2.19
C SER A 122 -2.37 -17.10 1.85
N GLY A 123 -1.20 -17.05 2.50
CA GLY A 123 -0.15 -16.09 2.21
C GLY A 123 0.35 -16.17 0.76
N TYR A 124 0.65 -17.38 0.29
CA TYR A 124 1.07 -17.63 -1.09
C TYR A 124 0.02 -17.18 -2.11
N LEU A 125 -1.25 -17.55 -1.90
CA LEU A 125 -2.35 -17.11 -2.77
C LEU A 125 -2.49 -15.58 -2.79
N GLY A 126 -2.41 -14.93 -1.61
CA GLY A 126 -2.47 -13.48 -1.48
C GLY A 126 -1.35 -12.77 -2.24
N VAL A 127 -0.12 -13.26 -2.12
CA VAL A 127 1.05 -12.70 -2.82
C VAL A 127 0.91 -12.86 -4.33
N ASN A 128 0.44 -14.01 -4.82
CA ASN A 128 0.19 -14.23 -6.24
C ASN A 128 -0.86 -13.26 -6.81
N VAL A 129 -1.93 -13.00 -6.05
CA VAL A 129 -2.95 -12.00 -6.43
C VAL A 129 -2.33 -10.60 -6.49
N VAL A 130 -1.54 -10.21 -5.49
CA VAL A 130 -0.88 -8.89 -5.46
C VAL A 130 0.09 -8.73 -6.63
N LEU A 131 0.93 -9.73 -6.93
CA LEU A 131 1.87 -9.67 -8.06
C LEU A 131 1.17 -9.66 -9.41
N THR A 132 0.07 -10.41 -9.54
CA THR A 132 -0.77 -10.36 -10.74
C THR A 132 -1.37 -8.97 -10.94
N LEU A 133 -1.80 -8.31 -9.86
CA LEU A 133 -2.29 -6.93 -9.90
C LEU A 133 -1.19 -5.92 -10.22
N VAL A 134 0.04 -6.13 -9.72
CA VAL A 134 1.21 -5.33 -10.10
C VAL A 134 1.52 -5.49 -11.59
N ARG A 135 1.43 -6.72 -12.13
CA ARG A 135 1.69 -7.00 -13.54
C ARG A 135 0.66 -6.32 -14.45
N THR A 136 -0.63 -6.42 -14.12
CA THR A 136 -1.73 -5.93 -14.99
C THR A 136 -2.00 -4.43 -14.83
N CYS A 137 -1.95 -3.91 -13.60
CA CYS A 137 -2.34 -2.54 -13.27
C CYS A 137 -1.18 -1.64 -12.80
N GLY A 138 0.02 -2.20 -12.61
CA GLY A 138 1.21 -1.51 -12.09
C GLY A 138 1.25 -1.41 -10.55
N ALA A 139 2.44 -1.14 -9.99
CA ALA A 139 2.69 -1.12 -8.54
C ALA A 139 1.84 -0.07 -7.81
N LEU A 140 1.64 1.10 -8.41
CA LEU A 140 0.80 2.14 -7.78
C LEU A 140 -0.64 1.66 -7.60
N ALA A 141 -1.20 0.92 -8.57
CA ALA A 141 -2.56 0.39 -8.42
C ALA A 141 -2.65 -0.67 -7.33
N ALA A 142 -1.68 -1.57 -7.28
CA ALA A 142 -1.61 -2.59 -6.24
C ALA A 142 -1.51 -1.97 -4.84
N VAL A 143 -0.69 -0.92 -4.67
CA VAL A 143 -0.60 -0.19 -3.39
C VAL A 143 -1.93 0.48 -3.04
N THR A 144 -2.60 1.15 -3.97
CA THR A 144 -3.93 1.74 -3.69
C THR A 144 -4.95 0.67 -3.27
N VAL A 145 -5.04 -0.46 -3.98
CA VAL A 145 -5.99 -1.53 -3.64
C VAL A 145 -5.68 -2.16 -2.28
N THR A 146 -4.41 -2.42 -1.98
CA THR A 146 -4.01 -2.97 -0.67
C THR A 146 -4.24 -1.99 0.48
N THR A 147 -4.06 -0.69 0.25
CA THR A 147 -4.43 0.34 1.25
C THR A 147 -5.93 0.43 1.48
N CYS A 148 -6.74 0.32 0.42
CA CYS A 148 -8.19 0.23 0.54
C CYS A 148 -8.59 -1.00 1.36
N ARG A 149 -8.02 -2.17 1.06
CA ARG A 149 -8.21 -3.38 1.87
C ARG A 149 -7.86 -3.16 3.34
N LYS A 150 -6.70 -2.55 3.63
CA LYS A 150 -6.29 -2.24 5.01
C LYS A 150 -7.30 -1.32 5.71
N ALA A 151 -7.79 -0.28 5.02
CA ALA A 151 -8.80 0.63 5.57
C ALA A 151 -10.13 -0.09 5.87
N VAL A 152 -10.60 -0.95 4.96
CA VAL A 152 -11.81 -1.77 5.18
C VAL A 152 -11.63 -2.70 6.36
N SER A 153 -10.47 -3.37 6.47
CA SER A 153 -10.18 -4.22 7.63
C SER A 153 -10.20 -3.44 8.95
N ILE A 154 -9.64 -2.24 8.98
CA ILE A 154 -9.70 -1.36 10.17
C ILE A 154 -11.16 -1.05 10.52
N ILE A 155 -11.98 -0.63 9.55
CA ILE A 155 -13.40 -0.32 9.79
C ILE A 155 -14.14 -1.53 10.36
N ILE A 156 -13.94 -2.72 9.77
CA ILE A 156 -14.53 -3.97 10.26
C ILE A 156 -14.06 -4.27 11.69
N SER A 157 -12.76 -4.08 11.99
CA SER A 157 -12.24 -4.26 13.35
C SER A 157 -12.90 -3.32 14.36
N PHE A 158 -13.18 -2.07 14.01
CA PHE A 158 -13.91 -1.14 14.88
C PHE A 158 -15.40 -1.49 15.06
N ILE A 159 -16.03 -2.11 14.04
CA ILE A 159 -17.40 -2.60 14.16
C ILE A 159 -17.47 -3.84 15.06
N PHE A 160 -16.48 -4.73 14.96
CA PHE A 160 -16.48 -6.02 15.65
C PHE A 160 -15.91 -5.94 17.07
N PHE A 161 -14.91 -5.09 17.29
CA PHE A 161 -14.38 -4.77 18.60
C PHE A 161 -14.95 -3.43 19.04
N SER A 162 -15.93 -3.45 19.96
CA SER A 162 -16.54 -2.26 20.57
C SER A 162 -15.50 -1.45 21.36
N LYS A 163 -14.65 -0.70 20.67
CA LYS A 163 -13.91 0.43 21.24
C LYS A 163 -14.84 1.64 21.33
N PRO A 164 -14.65 2.54 22.31
CA PRO A 164 -15.43 3.76 22.42
C PRO A 164 -15.28 4.59 21.13
N PHE A 165 -16.36 4.66 20.36
CA PHE A 165 -16.38 5.32 19.05
C PHE A 165 -16.46 6.84 19.27
N THR A 166 -15.36 7.55 19.08
CA THR A 166 -15.35 9.03 19.12
C THR A 166 -15.62 9.62 17.74
N ILE A 167 -16.29 10.77 17.70
CA ILE A 167 -16.62 11.52 16.47
C ILE A 167 -15.36 11.87 15.66
N GLN A 168 -14.19 11.96 16.30
CA GLN A 168 -12.90 12.19 15.64
C GLN A 168 -12.53 11.08 14.65
N TYR A 169 -12.84 9.81 14.93
CA TYR A 169 -12.60 8.72 13.99
C TYR A 169 -13.47 8.85 12.73
N LEU A 170 -14.69 9.38 12.86
CA LEU A 170 -15.59 9.59 11.71
C LEU A 170 -15.00 10.64 10.75
N TRP A 171 -14.54 11.77 11.28
CA TRP A 171 -13.89 12.81 10.48
C TRP A 171 -12.58 12.33 9.84
N ALA A 172 -11.75 11.60 10.60
CA ALA A 172 -10.53 10.99 10.10
C ALA A 172 -10.81 10.00 8.94
N GLY A 173 -11.78 9.10 9.15
CA GLY A 173 -12.19 8.09 8.18
C GLY A 173 -12.74 8.72 6.90
N LEU A 174 -13.59 9.75 7.02
CA LEU A 174 -14.12 10.48 5.88
C LEU A 174 -12.99 11.10 5.04
N LEU A 175 -11.98 11.68 5.70
CA LEU A 175 -10.82 12.28 5.03
C LEU A 175 -9.97 11.24 4.29
N VAL A 176 -9.77 10.04 4.86
CA VAL A 176 -9.10 8.92 4.18
C VAL A 176 -9.90 8.44 2.96
N VAL A 177 -11.21 8.27 3.10
CA VAL A 177 -12.11 7.87 2.00
C VAL A 177 -12.06 8.90 0.86
N LEU A 178 -12.05 10.20 1.20
CA LEU A 178 -11.90 11.29 0.24
C LEU A 178 -10.55 11.19 -0.51
N GLY A 179 -9.45 10.91 0.21
CA GLY A 179 -8.13 10.70 -0.40
C GLY A 179 -8.11 9.53 -1.39
N ILE A 180 -8.73 8.40 -1.02
CA ILE A 180 -8.85 7.22 -1.91
C ILE A 180 -9.72 7.55 -3.13
N TYR A 181 -10.85 8.24 -2.93
CA TYR A 181 -11.73 8.66 -4.02
C TYR A 181 -11.00 9.57 -5.02
N LEU A 182 -10.26 10.56 -4.54
CA LEU A 182 -9.44 11.44 -5.39
C LEU A 182 -8.36 10.66 -6.16
N ASN A 183 -7.74 9.66 -5.53
CA ASN A 183 -6.76 8.79 -6.18
C ASN A 183 -7.39 7.98 -7.33
N LEU A 184 -8.59 7.43 -7.12
CA LEU A 184 -9.35 6.69 -8.14
C LEU A 184 -9.79 7.61 -9.29
N VAL A 185 -10.28 8.81 -8.97
CA VAL A 185 -10.66 9.84 -9.95
C VAL A 185 -9.49 10.24 -10.83
N SER A 186 -8.30 10.48 -10.26
CA SER A 186 -7.11 10.86 -11.02
C SER A 186 -6.71 9.79 -12.05
N LYS A 187 -6.92 8.53 -11.69
CA LYS A 187 -6.55 7.36 -12.48
C LYS A 187 -7.57 7.04 -13.58
N ASN A 188 -8.84 7.28 -13.33
CA ASN A 188 -9.91 6.99 -14.28
C ASN A 188 -10.19 8.20 -15.19
N GLN A 189 -9.80 8.16 -16.47
CA GLN A 189 -9.81 9.35 -17.34
C GLN A 189 -11.20 9.96 -17.54
N THR A 190 -12.26 9.14 -17.55
CA THR A 190 -13.66 9.59 -17.68
C THR A 190 -14.14 10.29 -16.40
N LEU A 191 -13.78 9.75 -15.24
CA LEU A 191 -14.11 10.31 -13.93
C LEU A 191 -13.29 11.58 -13.66
N SER A 192 -12.02 11.60 -14.07
CA SER A 192 -11.12 12.75 -14.02
C SER A 192 -11.66 13.94 -14.81
N LYS A 193 -12.21 13.72 -16.02
CA LYS A 193 -12.84 14.79 -16.81
C LYS A 193 -14.08 15.37 -16.11
N LYS A 194 -14.94 14.50 -15.57
CA LYS A 194 -16.15 14.92 -14.84
C LYS A 194 -15.82 15.67 -13.55
N PHE A 195 -14.79 15.21 -12.82
CA PHE A 195 -14.30 15.87 -11.62
C PHE A 195 -13.58 17.19 -11.90
N SER A 196 -12.77 17.27 -12.95
CA SER A 196 -12.14 18.52 -13.40
C SER A 196 -13.19 19.56 -13.79
N TYR A 197 -14.25 19.15 -14.48
CA TYR A 197 -15.38 20.02 -14.82
C TYR A 197 -16.13 20.50 -13.57
N TRP A 198 -16.34 19.61 -12.60
CA TRP A 198 -17.00 19.95 -11.33
C TRP A 198 -16.13 20.86 -10.45
N MET A 199 -14.81 20.62 -10.37
CA MET A 199 -13.85 21.50 -9.70
C MET A 199 -13.78 22.87 -10.37
N GLU A 200 -13.70 22.95 -11.70
CA GLU A 200 -13.73 24.23 -12.41
C GLU A 200 -15.01 25.01 -12.11
N ARG A 201 -16.14 24.32 -11.96
CA ARG A 201 -17.42 24.95 -11.59
C ARG A 201 -17.42 25.46 -10.15
N LEU A 202 -16.78 24.76 -9.22
CA LEU A 202 -16.63 25.18 -7.83
C LEU A 202 -15.58 26.28 -7.61
N TRP A 203 -14.54 26.32 -8.44
CA TRP A 203 -13.42 27.27 -8.30
C TRP A 203 -13.53 28.53 -9.16
N LYS A 204 -14.54 28.60 -10.05
CA LYS A 204 -14.91 29.82 -10.78
C LYS A 204 -15.06 31.10 -9.91
N PRO A 205 -15.60 31.06 -8.68
CA PRO A 205 -15.67 32.26 -7.83
C PRO A 205 -14.32 32.66 -7.18
N LEU A 206 -13.27 31.84 -7.26
CA LEU A 206 -11.98 32.06 -6.58
C LEU A 206 -10.84 32.53 -7.52
N GLY A 207 -11.11 32.76 -8.82
CA GLY A 207 -10.19 33.46 -9.72
C GLY A 207 -8.86 32.76 -10.05
N VAL A 208 -8.63 31.51 -9.62
CA VAL A 208 -7.37 30.79 -9.89
C VAL A 208 -7.46 30.02 -11.20
N ARG A 209 -6.72 30.49 -12.21
CA ARG A 209 -6.66 29.91 -13.56
C ARG A 209 -5.58 28.82 -13.62
N PHE A 210 -5.95 27.56 -13.45
CA PHE A 210 -5.02 26.45 -13.69
C PHE A 210 -4.77 26.27 -15.20
N TYR A 211 -3.55 26.57 -15.63
CA TYR A 211 -3.13 26.50 -17.03
C TYR A 211 -2.94 25.04 -17.48
N GLN A 212 -3.93 24.57 -18.24
CA GLN A 212 -3.89 23.67 -19.40
C GLN A 212 -2.99 22.42 -19.42
N TYR A 213 -3.73 21.32 -19.33
CA TYR A 213 -3.50 19.90 -19.62
C TYR A 213 -3.13 19.53 -21.09
N LYS A 214 -2.47 20.39 -21.88
CA LYS A 214 -2.37 20.16 -23.34
C LYS A 214 -0.99 20.35 -23.96
N ARG A 215 0.07 19.67 -23.48
CA ARG A 215 1.33 19.51 -24.26
C ARG A 215 2.30 18.41 -23.77
N ILE A 216 1.87 17.15 -23.54
CA ILE A 216 2.84 16.03 -23.38
C ILE A 216 2.31 14.73 -24.03
N ARG A 217 1.62 14.82 -25.17
CA ARG A 217 1.18 13.61 -25.90
C ARG A 217 1.52 13.62 -27.40
N THR A 218 2.55 14.37 -27.80
CA THR A 218 3.01 14.46 -29.21
C THR A 218 4.50 14.16 -29.37
N ILE A 219 5.20 13.67 -28.34
CA ILE A 219 6.64 13.35 -28.45
C ILE A 219 6.92 11.84 -28.25
N GLU A 220 6.00 11.04 -27.73
CA GLU A 220 6.21 9.59 -27.51
C GLU A 220 5.62 8.67 -28.61
N THR A 221 5.28 9.23 -29.78
CA THR A 221 4.92 8.46 -30.99
C THR A 221 5.88 8.70 -32.15
N THR A 222 7.04 9.29 -31.88
CA THR A 222 8.14 9.42 -32.83
C THR A 222 9.43 9.27 -32.06
N VAL A 223 10.21 8.25 -32.45
CA VAL A 223 11.47 7.73 -31.87
C VAL A 223 11.28 6.61 -30.86
#